data_AF-A0A1G3TG11-F1
#
_entry.id   AF-A0A1G3TG11-F1
#
_cell.length_a   1.000
_cell.length_b   1.000
_cell.length_c   1.000
_cell.angle_alpha   90.00
_cell.angle_beta   90.00
_cell.angle_gamma   90.00
#
_symmetry.space_group_name_H-M   'P 1'
#
loop_
_entity.id
_entity.type
_entity.pdbx_description
1 polymer ?
#
loop_
_entity_poly.entity_id
_entity_poly.type
_entity_poly.pdbx_seq_one_letter_code
_entity_poly.pdbx_strand_id
1 'polypeptide(L)'
;MYGLFEDEDDIFMGSPKSKLMDVIFNANNDVVRHELQKFIDRTAAIELMIADKFSQDMDRDIQNYMISNSDEVENHSKSLYIELMGAILSQSE
;
A
#
# COMPACT_ATOMS: atom_id res chain seq x y z
N MET A 1 -37.78 -1.29 7.45
CA MET A 1 -36.93 -0.27 6.84
C MET A 1 -35.56 -0.40 7.47
N TYR A 2 -34.78 -1.39 7.02
CA TYR A 2 -33.43 -1.73 7.52
C TYR A 2 -32.62 -2.17 6.29
N GLY A 3 -32.26 -1.22 5.43
CA GLY A 3 -31.54 -1.54 4.19
C GLY A 3 -30.70 -0.38 3.68
N LEU A 4 -30.36 0.57 4.56
CA LEU A 4 -29.48 1.70 4.25
C LEU A 4 -28.32 1.82 5.24
N PHE A 5 -28.26 0.99 6.29
CA PHE A 5 -27.17 0.99 7.27
C PHE A 5 -26.28 -0.27 7.18
N GLU A 6 -26.72 -1.35 6.52
CA GLU A 6 -25.89 -2.56 6.35
C GLU A 6 -24.83 -2.41 5.24
N ASP A 7 -25.08 -1.59 4.21
CA ASP A 7 -24.12 -1.40 3.10
C ASP A 7 -22.93 -0.49 3.49
N GLU A 8 -23.08 0.39 4.49
CA GLU A 8 -21.98 1.23 4.98
C GLU A 8 -21.06 0.48 5.96
N ASP A 9 -21.58 -0.53 6.68
CA ASP A 9 -20.79 -1.33 7.64
C ASP A 9 -19.87 -2.36 6.93
N ASP A 10 -20.19 -2.78 5.71
CA ASP A 10 -19.37 -3.75 4.96
C ASP A 10 -18.12 -3.10 4.34
N ILE A 11 -18.12 -1.77 4.15
CA ILE A 11 -16.95 -1.02 3.72
C ILE A 11 -15.83 -1.03 4.78
N PHE A 12 -16.16 -1.21 6.07
CA PHE A 12 -15.20 -1.23 7.17
C PHE A 12 -14.82 -2.63 7.68
N MET A 13 -15.45 -3.70 7.18
CA MET A 13 -15.07 -5.09 7.46
C MET A 13 -13.95 -5.55 6.52
N GLY A 14 -12.69 -5.51 6.98
CA GLY A 14 -11.54 -6.06 6.24
C GLY A 14 -10.19 -5.49 6.65
N SER A 15 -9.11 -6.21 6.36
CA SER A 15 -7.75 -5.69 6.55
C SER A 15 -7.48 -4.54 5.55
N PRO A 16 -6.60 -3.57 5.88
CA PRO A 16 -6.17 -2.56 4.91
C PRO A 16 -5.69 -3.14 3.59
N LYS A 17 -5.02 -4.31 3.64
CA LYS A 17 -4.59 -5.05 2.46
C LYS A 17 -5.77 -5.49 1.59
N SER A 18 -6.79 -6.14 2.17
CA SER A 18 -7.95 -6.62 1.40
C SER A 18 -8.73 -5.46 0.81
N LYS A 19 -8.91 -4.37 1.57
CA LYS A 19 -9.61 -3.17 1.09
C LYS A 19 -8.88 -2.47 -0.06
N LEU A 20 -7.54 -2.38 0.00
CA LEU A 20 -6.77 -1.88 -1.14
C LEU A 20 -6.99 -2.75 -2.38
N MET A 21 -7.01 -4.08 -2.25
CA MET A 21 -7.25 -4.96 -3.40
C MET A 21 -8.63 -4.71 -4.00
N ASP A 22 -9.67 -4.57 -3.18
CA ASP A 22 -11.01 -4.20 -3.65
C ASP A 22 -10.99 -2.89 -4.44
N VAL A 23 -10.28 -1.87 -3.94
CA VAL A 23 -10.13 -0.58 -4.65
C VAL A 23 -9.37 -0.74 -5.96
N ILE A 24 -8.27 -1.49 -5.99
CA ILE A 24 -7.47 -1.74 -7.20
C ILE A 24 -8.32 -2.43 -8.29
N PHE A 25 -9.19 -3.36 -7.91
CA PHE A 25 -10.02 -4.09 -8.88
C PHE A 25 -11.23 -3.33 -9.40
N ASN A 26 -11.75 -2.35 -8.63
CA ASN A 26 -13.01 -1.68 -8.95
C ASN A 26 -12.85 -0.21 -9.37
N ALA A 27 -11.74 0.46 -9.04
CA ALA A 27 -11.50 1.84 -9.45
C ALA A 27 -11.13 1.97 -10.93
N ASN A 28 -11.08 3.20 -11.44
CA ASN A 28 -10.66 3.46 -12.82
C ASN A 28 -9.23 2.95 -13.06
N ASN A 29 -9.08 2.09 -14.09
CA ASN A 29 -7.79 1.46 -14.40
C ASN A 29 -6.66 2.44 -14.68
N ASP A 30 -6.92 3.59 -15.31
CA ASP A 30 -5.88 4.57 -15.61
C ASP A 30 -5.41 5.28 -14.34
N VAL A 31 -6.33 5.59 -13.43
CA VAL A 31 -6.01 6.12 -12.09
C VAL A 31 -5.18 5.11 -11.29
N VAL A 32 -5.63 3.85 -11.22
CA VAL A 32 -4.91 2.78 -10.53
C VAL A 32 -3.51 2.60 -11.09
N ARG A 33 -3.37 2.56 -12.42
CA ARG A 33 -2.05 2.45 -13.08
C ARG A 33 -1.15 3.63 -12.74
N HIS A 34 -1.69 4.85 -12.77
CA HIS A 34 -0.91 6.05 -12.47
C HIS A 34 -0.39 6.06 -11.03
N GLU A 35 -1.23 5.76 -10.05
CA GLU A 35 -0.83 5.75 -8.64
C GLU A 35 0.09 4.57 -8.30
N LEU A 36 -0.13 3.40 -8.91
CA LEU A 36 0.83 2.28 -8.79
C LEU A 36 2.18 2.62 -9.40
N GLN A 37 2.22 3.29 -10.56
CA GLN A 37 3.47 3.72 -11.17
C GLN A 37 4.24 4.67 -10.25
N LYS A 38 3.57 5.68 -9.68
CA LYS A 38 4.17 6.57 -8.67
C LYS A 38 4.72 5.82 -7.46
N PHE A 39 4.01 4.82 -6.96
CA PHE A 39 4.45 4.00 -5.83
C PHE A 39 5.73 3.21 -6.17
N ILE A 40 5.79 2.63 -7.37
CA ILE A 40 6.98 1.92 -7.86
C ILE A 40 8.17 2.88 -8.05
N ASP A 41 7.95 4.03 -8.70
CA ASP A 41 9.00 5.04 -8.91
C ASP A 41 9.58 5.54 -7.58
N ARG A 42 8.74 5.74 -6.56
CA ARG A 42 9.17 6.09 -5.20
C ARG A 42 10.00 4.97 -4.56
N THR A 43 9.57 3.72 -4.71
CA THR A 43 10.31 2.56 -4.17
C THR A 43 11.68 2.44 -4.83
N ALA A 44 11.75 2.55 -6.16
CA ALA A 44 13.01 2.53 -6.90
C ALA A 44 13.96 3.66 -6.46
N ALA A 45 13.44 4.87 -6.24
CA ALA A 45 14.25 5.98 -5.73
C ALA A 45 14.81 5.69 -4.33
N ILE A 46 14.02 5.07 -3.43
CA ILE A 46 14.48 4.68 -2.09
C ILE A 46 15.59 3.63 -2.19
N GLU A 47 15.41 2.61 -3.02
CA GLU A 47 16.43 1.56 -3.25
C GLU A 47 17.74 2.16 -3.76
N LEU A 48 17.69 3.06 -4.75
CA LEU A 48 18.89 3.74 -5.26
C LEU A 48 19.54 4.63 -4.19
N MET A 49 18.76 5.38 -3.42
CA MET A 49 19.27 6.23 -2.33
C MET A 49 19.94 5.42 -1.21
N ILE A 50 19.49 4.19 -0.97
CA ILE A 50 20.09 3.28 0.00
C ILE A 50 21.36 2.65 -0.59
N ALA A 51 21.31 2.16 -1.83
CA ALA A 51 22.45 1.58 -2.53
C ALA A 51 23.64 2.56 -2.64
N ASP A 52 23.37 3.85 -2.88
CA ASP A 52 24.38 4.90 -2.90
C ASP A 52 25.06 5.11 -1.53
N LYS A 53 24.38 4.77 -0.44
CA LYS A 53 24.88 4.94 0.95
C LYS A 53 25.47 3.67 1.54
N PHE A 54 25.04 2.50 1.08
CA PHE A 54 25.41 1.21 1.63
C PHE A 54 25.88 0.28 0.50
N SER A 55 27.19 0.06 0.41
CA SER A 55 27.81 -0.79 -0.62
C SER A 55 27.65 -2.30 -0.34
N GLN A 56 26.58 -2.71 0.36
CA GLN A 56 26.36 -4.08 0.83
C GLN A 56 25.16 -4.73 0.15
N ASP A 57 25.01 -6.05 0.36
CA ASP A 57 23.94 -6.91 -0.16
C ASP A 57 22.58 -6.50 0.44
N MET A 58 21.99 -5.46 -0.15
CA MET A 58 20.78 -4.77 0.32
C MET A 58 19.59 -5.71 0.47
N ASP A 59 19.40 -6.65 -0.46
CA ASP A 59 18.30 -7.59 -0.43
C ASP A 59 18.35 -8.47 0.83
N ARG A 60 19.56 -8.92 1.19
CA ARG A 60 19.76 -9.70 2.41
C ARG A 60 19.44 -8.88 3.65
N ASP A 61 19.84 -7.61 3.69
CA ASP A 61 19.59 -6.74 4.84
C ASP A 61 18.11 -6.39 4.99
N ILE A 62 17.40 -6.14 3.88
CA ILE A 62 15.95 -5.94 3.88
C ILE A 62 15.24 -7.18 4.43
N GLN A 63 15.62 -8.38 3.97
CA GLN A 63 15.03 -9.63 4.47
C GLN A 63 15.28 -9.82 5.97
N ASN A 64 16.51 -9.58 6.44
CA ASN A 64 16.83 -9.66 7.86
C ASN A 64 16.01 -8.65 8.68
N TYR A 65 15.85 -7.43 8.15
CA TYR A 65 15.06 -6.38 8.80
C TYR A 65 13.58 -6.76 8.88
N MET A 66 13.00 -7.30 7.81
CA MET A 66 11.63 -7.81 7.78
C MET A 66 11.38 -8.90 8.82
N ILE A 67 12.32 -9.83 8.98
CA ILE A 67 12.21 -10.92 9.95
C ILE A 67 12.36 -10.39 11.38
N SER A 68 13.35 -9.52 11.61
CA SER A 68 13.70 -9.05 12.96
C SER A 68 12.71 -8.00 13.50
N ASN A 69 11.99 -7.31 12.62
CA ASN A 69 11.05 -6.23 12.96
C ASN A 69 9.66 -6.48 12.37
N SER A 70 9.22 -7.74 12.34
CA SER A 70 8.00 -8.17 11.64
C SER A 70 6.76 -7.34 12.00
N ASP A 71 6.56 -7.03 13.28
CA ASP A 71 5.38 -6.31 13.76
C ASP A 71 5.41 -4.85 13.32
N GLU A 72 6.57 -4.21 13.36
CA GLU A 72 6.76 -2.82 12.90
C GLU A 72 6.58 -2.73 11.39
N VAL A 73 7.16 -3.67 10.65
CA VAL A 73 7.00 -3.77 9.19
C VAL A 73 5.55 -4.04 8.81
N GLU A 74 4.84 -4.91 9.54
CA GLU A 74 3.41 -5.16 9.29
C GLU A 74 2.57 -3.91 9.54
N ASN A 75 2.81 -3.21 10.66
CA ASN A 75 2.09 -1.99 10.98
C ASN A 75 2.36 -0.86 9.98
N HIS A 76 3.61 -0.68 9.57
CA HIS A 76 3.95 0.29 8.54
C HIS A 76 3.33 -0.09 7.18
N SER A 77 3.32 -1.38 6.84
CA SER A 77 2.66 -1.88 5.62
C SER A 77 1.16 -1.57 5.61
N LYS A 78 0.48 -1.69 6.77
CA LYS A 78 -0.93 -1.29 6.91
C LYS A 78 -1.14 0.19 6.60
N SER A 79 -0.26 1.07 7.08
CA SER A 79 -0.30 2.50 6.73
C SER A 79 -0.12 2.73 5.23
N LEU A 80 0.85 2.07 4.59
CA LEU A 80 1.08 2.19 3.15
C LEU A 80 -0.13 1.71 2.32
N TYR A 81 -0.82 0.64 2.76
CA TYR A 81 -2.06 0.22 2.11
C TYR A 81 -3.15 1.30 2.16
N ILE A 82 -3.31 1.96 3.31
CA ILE A 82 -4.29 3.05 3.49
C ILE A 82 -3.91 4.26 2.64
N GLU A 83 -2.63 4.64 2.61
CA GLU A 83 -2.13 5.78 1.83
C GLU A 83 -2.37 5.57 0.33
N LEU A 84 -2.01 4.40 -0.21
CA LEU A 84 -2.23 4.09 -1.63
C LEU A 84 -3.71 4.01 -1.99
N MET A 85 -4.53 3.45 -1.09
CA MET A 85 -5.98 3.44 -1.25
C MET A 85 -6.55 4.87 -1.32
N GLY A 86 -6.13 5.75 -0.39
CA GLY A 86 -6.53 7.15 -0.39
C GLY A 86 -6.09 7.90 -1.65
N ALA A 87 -4.87 7.64 -2.14
CA ALA A 87 -4.38 8.22 -3.37
C ALA A 87 -5.27 7.85 -4.58
N ILE A 88 -5.63 6.57 -4.73
CA ILE A 88 -6.51 6.11 -5.81
C ILE A 88 -7.91 6.72 -5.70
N LEU A 89 -8.50 6.71 -4.50
CA LEU A 89 -9.86 7.21 -4.29
C LEU A 89 -9.97 8.73 -4.48
N SER A 90 -8.95 9.49 -4.05
CA SER A 90 -8.93 10.96 -4.18
C SER A 90 -8.90 11.48 -5.62
N GLN A 91 -8.54 10.64 -6.59
CA GLN A 91 -8.57 10.96 -8.02
C GLN A 91 -9.91 10.58 -8.70
N SER A 92 -10.82 9.97 -7.93
CA SER A 92 -12.17 9.60 -8.39
C SER A 92 -13.25 10.60 -7.96
N GLU A 93 -12.87 11.62 -7.17
CA GLU A 93 -13.67 12.82 -6.84
C GLU A 93 -13.45 13.94 -7.87
#